data_AF-A0A355M7B8-F1
#
_entry.id   AF-A0A355M7B8-F1
#
_cell.length_a   1.000
_cell.length_b   1.000
_cell.length_c   1.000
_cell.angle_alpha   90.00
_cell.angle_beta   90.00
_cell.angle_gamma   90.00
#
_symmetry.space_group_name_H-M   'P 1'
#
loop_
_entity.id
_entity.type
_entity.pdbx_description
1 polymer ?
#
loop_
_entity_poly.entity_id
_entity_poly.type
_entity_poly.pdbx_seq_one_letter_code
_entity_poly.pdbx_strand_id
1 'polypeptide(L)'
;MVRNSILQAGNALYIIFVLFFPSLMTSTYLGNFLSIDLWHLICIIIIIIFQMFVIHFGMPMIKKIEVFAAPLLLLLGIILLGWAWVATRGSTESIFKASELLSQKSHIGFWTEFWPGLTAIVGFWATLALNIPDFTRFVRSQKDQILGQAMGMPTTMTLISFIGIIATSATIIVFGQAIWNPIDLIGKFKPSYFLVLPLLGLILATICCNMAENMVSSANDFSNLLPK
;
A
#
# COMPACT_ATOMS: atom_id res chain seq x y z
N MET A 1 3.36 -9.13 -7.92
CA MET A 1 2.95 -8.64 -6.58
C MET A 1 1.70 -7.75 -6.59
N VAL A 2 1.28 -7.20 -7.75
CA VAL A 2 -0.05 -6.59 -7.99
C VAL A 2 -1.21 -7.47 -7.51
N ARG A 3 -1.03 -8.80 -7.57
CA ARG A 3 -1.96 -9.84 -7.10
C ARG A 3 -2.40 -9.69 -5.63
N ASN A 4 -1.74 -8.86 -4.82
CA ASN A 4 -2.02 -8.72 -3.39
C ASN A 4 -2.73 -7.43 -2.98
N SER A 5 -2.92 -6.44 -3.87
CA SER A 5 -3.52 -5.15 -3.46
C SER A 5 -5.00 -5.31 -3.06
N ILE A 6 -5.85 -5.81 -3.96
CA ILE A 6 -7.28 -6.05 -3.63
C ILE A 6 -7.43 -6.98 -2.42
N LEU A 7 -6.57 -7.99 -2.31
CA LEU A 7 -6.55 -8.91 -1.17
C LEU A 7 -6.17 -8.20 0.13
N GLN A 8 -5.19 -7.29 0.13
CA GLN A 8 -4.81 -6.49 1.29
C GLN A 8 -5.95 -5.56 1.74
N ALA A 9 -6.59 -4.86 0.81
CA ALA A 9 -7.75 -4.02 1.12
C ALA A 9 -8.92 -4.86 1.66
N GLY A 10 -9.19 -6.02 1.05
CA GLY A 10 -10.20 -6.96 1.54
C GLY A 10 -9.87 -7.50 2.94
N ASN A 11 -8.61 -7.83 3.21
CA ASN A 11 -8.15 -8.28 4.52
C ASN A 11 -8.28 -7.17 5.58
N ALA A 12 -7.89 -5.94 5.25
CA ALA A 12 -8.07 -4.81 6.16
C ALA A 12 -9.56 -4.55 6.48
N LEU A 13 -10.44 -4.66 5.48
CA LEU A 13 -11.88 -4.55 5.69
C LEU A 13 -12.42 -5.69 6.55
N TYR A 14 -11.94 -6.92 6.33
CA TYR A 14 -12.29 -8.06 7.17
C TYR A 14 -11.88 -7.86 8.62
N ILE A 15 -10.65 -7.38 8.87
CA ILE A 15 -10.17 -7.08 10.23
C ILE A 15 -11.07 -6.03 10.90
N ILE A 16 -11.49 -4.99 10.17
CA ILE A 16 -12.45 -4.01 10.69
C ILE A 16 -13.75 -4.70 11.12
N PHE A 17 -14.33 -5.55 10.28
CA PHE A 17 -15.57 -6.25 10.64
C PHE A 17 -15.39 -7.18 11.84
N VAL A 18 -14.27 -7.90 11.93
CA VAL A 18 -13.95 -8.75 13.09
C VAL A 18 -13.82 -7.93 14.38
N LEU A 19 -13.30 -6.70 14.31
CA LEU A 19 -13.22 -5.81 15.48
C LEU A 19 -14.61 -5.47 16.05
N PHE A 20 -15.63 -5.33 15.20
CA PHE A 20 -17.02 -5.06 15.62
C PHE A 20 -17.81 -6.33 15.91
N PHE A 21 -17.54 -7.41 15.17
CA PHE A 21 -18.24 -8.68 15.25
C PHE A 21 -17.23 -9.84 15.33
N PRO A 22 -16.71 -10.15 16.54
CA PRO A 22 -15.68 -11.19 16.70
C PRO A 22 -16.14 -12.59 16.26
N SER A 23 -17.45 -12.84 16.21
CA SER A 23 -18.04 -14.10 15.72
C SER A 23 -17.75 -14.38 14.24
N LEU A 24 -17.30 -13.38 13.47
CA LEU A 24 -16.92 -13.55 12.08
C LEU A 24 -15.59 -14.33 11.90
N MET A 25 -14.81 -14.51 12.97
CA MET A 25 -13.60 -15.34 12.94
C MET A 25 -13.91 -16.84 12.81
N THR A 26 -15.08 -17.29 13.26
CA THR A 26 -15.49 -18.71 13.19
C THR A 26 -16.23 -19.05 11.91
N SER A 27 -16.07 -18.25 10.87
CA SER A 27 -16.83 -18.42 9.65
C SER A 27 -16.39 -19.60 8.80
N THR A 28 -17.28 -20.08 7.93
CA THR A 28 -17.02 -21.25 7.11
C THR A 28 -15.78 -21.04 6.25
N TYR A 29 -14.78 -21.88 6.48
CA TYR A 29 -13.58 -21.95 5.66
C TYR A 29 -13.94 -22.52 4.28
N LEU A 30 -13.61 -21.78 3.20
CA LEU A 30 -13.98 -22.14 1.82
C LEU A 30 -13.03 -23.18 1.18
N GLY A 31 -12.30 -23.94 2.00
CA GLY A 31 -11.45 -25.04 1.57
C GLY A 31 -10.05 -24.64 1.10
N ASN A 32 -9.20 -25.64 0.89
CA ASN A 32 -7.77 -25.49 0.66
C ASN A 32 -7.38 -24.88 -0.68
N PHE A 33 -8.33 -24.73 -1.61
CA PHE A 33 -8.05 -24.13 -2.93
C PHE A 33 -7.92 -22.61 -2.85
N LEU A 34 -8.79 -21.96 -2.09
CA LEU A 34 -8.79 -20.51 -1.92
C LEU A 34 -8.07 -20.06 -0.64
N SER A 35 -7.98 -20.92 0.38
CA SER A 35 -7.36 -20.62 1.67
C SER A 35 -7.88 -19.32 2.32
N ILE A 36 -9.17 -19.02 2.12
CA ILE A 36 -9.87 -17.85 2.69
C ILE A 36 -11.20 -18.30 3.31
N ASP A 37 -11.67 -17.55 4.29
CA ASP A 37 -13.00 -17.76 4.85
C ASP A 37 -14.09 -17.03 4.06
N LEU A 38 -15.35 -17.42 4.25
CA LEU A 38 -16.48 -16.82 3.55
C LEU A 38 -16.57 -15.29 3.72
N TRP A 39 -16.40 -14.79 4.95
CA TRP A 39 -16.46 -13.35 5.21
C TRP A 39 -15.27 -12.60 4.64
N HIS A 40 -14.09 -13.22 4.60
CA HIS A 40 -12.94 -12.66 3.90
C HIS A 40 -13.24 -12.47 2.41
N LEU A 41 -13.83 -13.48 1.75
CA LEU A 41 -14.23 -13.40 0.36
C LEU A 41 -15.27 -12.29 0.12
N ILE A 42 -16.27 -12.18 1.00
CA ILE A 42 -17.28 -11.10 0.91
C ILE A 42 -16.63 -9.72 0.97
N CYS A 43 -15.65 -9.52 1.88
CA CYS A 43 -14.93 -8.24 1.98
C CYS A 43 -14.16 -7.92 0.70
N ILE A 44 -13.51 -8.92 0.09
CA ILE A 44 -12.81 -8.75 -1.19
C ILE A 44 -13.80 -8.35 -2.29
N ILE A 45 -14.96 -9.02 -2.37
CA ILE A 45 -16.02 -8.70 -3.34
C ILE A 45 -16.53 -7.27 -3.14
N ILE A 46 -16.74 -6.82 -1.89
CA ILE A 46 -17.14 -5.45 -1.58
C ILE A 46 -16.12 -4.44 -2.11
N ILE A 47 -14.81 -4.69 -1.88
CA ILE A 47 -13.73 -3.84 -2.37
C ILE A 47 -13.70 -3.79 -3.91
N ILE A 48 -13.93 -4.92 -4.58
CA ILE A 48 -14.00 -4.98 -6.05
C ILE A 48 -15.19 -4.16 -6.56
N ILE A 49 -16.38 -4.36 -6.00
CA ILE A 49 -17.59 -3.62 -6.38
C ILE A 49 -17.39 -2.12 -6.18
N PHE A 50 -16.82 -1.71 -5.05
CA PHE A 50 -16.53 -0.31 -4.78
C PHE A 50 -15.58 0.30 -5.83
N GLN A 51 -14.50 -0.40 -6.18
CA GLN A 51 -13.58 0.09 -7.20
C GLN A 51 -14.24 0.19 -8.59
N MET A 52 -15.05 -0.80 -8.98
CA MET A 52 -15.83 -0.75 -10.23
C MET A 52 -16.81 0.43 -10.25
N PHE A 53 -17.47 0.69 -9.12
CA PHE A 53 -18.35 1.84 -8.97
C PHE A 53 -17.60 3.16 -9.16
N VAL A 54 -16.41 3.31 -8.59
CA VAL A 54 -15.60 4.53 -8.76
C VAL A 54 -15.18 4.72 -10.22
N ILE A 55 -14.77 3.65 -10.91
CA ILE A 55 -14.35 3.69 -12.32
C ILE A 55 -15.49 4.08 -13.24
N HIS A 56 -16.73 3.69 -12.92
CA HIS A 56 -17.90 4.06 -13.71
C HIS A 56 -18.03 5.58 -13.90
N PHE A 57 -17.55 6.39 -12.95
CA PHE A 57 -17.54 7.86 -13.03
C PHE A 57 -16.31 8.43 -13.75
N GLY A 58 -15.39 7.59 -14.20
CA GLY A 58 -14.21 7.95 -15.00
C GLY A 58 -13.13 8.73 -14.25
N MET A 59 -12.16 9.23 -15.00
CA MET A 59 -10.95 9.91 -14.51
C MET A 59 -11.21 11.08 -13.53
N PRO A 60 -12.25 11.92 -13.68
CA PRO A 60 -12.50 13.00 -12.72
C PRO A 60 -12.77 12.51 -11.30
N MET A 61 -13.45 11.37 -11.14
CA MET A 61 -13.74 10.79 -9.82
C MET A 61 -12.49 10.20 -9.18
N ILE A 62 -11.68 9.48 -9.96
CA ILE A 62 -10.41 8.91 -9.53
C ILE A 62 -9.50 10.02 -8.99
N LYS A 63 -9.34 11.11 -9.74
CA LYS A 63 -8.53 12.26 -9.33
C LYS A 63 -9.03 12.88 -8.02
N LYS A 64 -10.34 12.98 -7.80
CA LYS A 64 -10.90 13.51 -6.54
C LYS A 64 -10.54 12.61 -5.35
N ILE A 65 -10.65 11.29 -5.51
CA ILE A 65 -10.29 10.33 -4.46
C ILE A 65 -8.80 10.40 -4.15
N GLU A 66 -7.94 10.45 -5.17
CA GLU A 66 -6.49 10.53 -4.97
C GLU A 66 -6.08 11.83 -4.27
N VAL A 67 -6.64 12.97 -4.69
CA VAL A 67 -6.36 14.27 -4.07
C VAL A 67 -6.85 14.31 -2.62
N PHE A 68 -7.98 13.66 -2.31
CA PHE A 68 -8.47 13.52 -0.94
C PHE A 68 -7.62 12.54 -0.11
N ALA A 69 -7.18 11.43 -0.71
CA ALA A 69 -6.41 10.40 -0.05
C ALA A 69 -5.00 10.88 0.31
N ALA A 70 -4.33 11.60 -0.58
CA ALA A 70 -2.94 12.04 -0.39
C ALA A 70 -2.67 12.71 0.97
N PRO A 71 -3.40 13.75 1.42
CA PRO A 71 -3.17 14.36 2.74
C PRO A 71 -3.52 13.42 3.90
N LEU A 72 -4.54 12.57 3.75
CA LEU A 72 -4.92 11.61 4.79
C LEU A 72 -3.84 10.55 4.98
N LEU A 73 -3.30 10.01 3.89
CA LEU A 73 -2.22 9.03 3.93
C LEU A 73 -0.93 9.62 4.49
N LEU A 74 -0.63 10.87 4.15
CA LEU A 74 0.50 11.59 4.72
C LEU A 74 0.34 11.77 6.24
N LEU A 75 -0.86 12.15 6.70
CA LEU A 75 -1.17 12.27 8.12
C LEU A 75 -0.98 10.92 8.85
N LEU A 76 -1.46 9.82 8.27
CA LEU A 76 -1.26 8.48 8.83
C LEU A 76 0.22 8.08 8.87
N GLY A 77 1.00 8.46 7.85
CA GLY A 77 2.44 8.27 7.84
C GLY A 77 3.14 9.03 8.98
N ILE A 78 2.73 10.27 9.26
CA ILE A 78 3.24 11.06 10.39
C ILE A 78 2.84 10.41 11.73
N ILE A 79 1.61 9.92 11.85
CA ILE A 79 1.16 9.19 13.06
C ILE A 79 2.02 7.93 13.25
N LEU A 80 2.33 7.20 12.18
CA LEU A 80 3.18 6.02 12.23
C LEU A 80 4.62 6.34 12.64
N LEU A 81 5.18 7.46 12.15
CA LEU A 81 6.47 7.97 12.63
C LEU A 81 6.43 8.33 14.13
N GLY A 82 5.36 8.97 14.58
CA GLY A 82 5.14 9.29 15.99
C GLY A 82 5.08 8.02 16.85
N TRP A 83 4.40 6.98 16.38
CA TRP A 83 4.41 5.68 17.02
C TRP A 83 5.82 5.08 17.08
N ALA A 84 6.54 5.05 15.97
CA ALA A 84 7.90 4.51 15.90
C ALA A 84 8.85 5.23 16.87
N TRP A 85 8.72 6.56 16.98
CA TRP A 85 9.46 7.39 17.92
C TRP A 85 9.18 6.99 19.38
N VAL A 86 7.91 6.91 19.77
CA VAL A 86 7.51 6.55 21.14
C VAL A 86 7.90 5.11 21.46
N ALA A 87 7.69 4.18 20.52
CA ALA A 87 7.96 2.76 20.72
C ALA A 87 9.46 2.45 20.90
N THR A 88 10.34 3.29 20.34
CA THR A 88 11.80 3.18 20.45
C THR A 88 12.40 4.08 21.53
N ARG A 89 11.56 4.67 22.39
CA ARG A 89 11.96 5.62 23.46
C ARG A 89 12.72 6.85 22.92
N GLY A 90 12.45 7.25 21.69
CA GLY A 90 13.06 8.42 21.05
C GLY A 90 14.52 8.25 20.63
N SER A 91 15.02 7.02 20.52
CA SER A 91 16.40 6.78 20.10
C SER A 91 16.52 6.69 18.58
N THR A 92 16.99 7.78 17.95
CA THR A 92 17.32 7.80 16.51
C THR A 92 18.42 6.79 16.19
N GLU A 93 19.45 6.71 17.01
CA GLU A 93 20.57 5.78 16.83
C GLU A 93 20.09 4.33 16.78
N SER A 94 19.19 3.94 17.71
CA SER A 94 18.65 2.59 17.73
C SER A 94 17.85 2.28 16.47
N ILE A 95 17.05 3.23 15.97
CA ILE A 95 16.27 3.06 14.73
C ILE A 95 17.19 2.86 13.52
N PHE A 96 18.23 3.67 13.38
CA PHE A 96 19.12 3.59 12.22
C PHE A 96 20.03 2.34 12.26
N LYS A 97 20.42 1.88 13.45
CA LYS A 97 21.20 0.64 13.63
C LYS A 97 20.36 -0.63 13.66
N ALA A 98 19.02 -0.52 13.67
CA ALA A 98 18.14 -1.69 13.74
C ALA A 98 18.35 -2.67 12.59
N SER A 99 18.68 -2.19 11.39
CA SER A 99 18.96 -3.03 10.22
C SER A 99 20.23 -3.87 10.39
N GLU A 100 21.24 -3.36 11.11
CA GLU A 100 22.49 -4.09 11.38
C GLU A 100 22.24 -5.35 12.21
N LEU A 101 21.23 -5.35 13.08
CA LEU A 101 20.81 -6.53 13.86
C LEU A 101 20.36 -7.70 12.95
N LEU A 102 19.87 -7.38 11.75
CA LEU A 102 19.48 -8.37 10.74
C LEU A 102 20.64 -8.69 9.79
N SER A 103 21.40 -7.68 9.35
CA SER A 103 22.53 -7.84 8.42
C SER A 103 23.71 -8.59 9.02
N GLN A 104 23.95 -8.53 10.34
CA GLN A 104 25.01 -9.32 11.00
C GLN A 104 24.80 -10.84 10.85
N LYS A 105 23.59 -11.31 10.50
CA LYS A 105 23.31 -12.72 10.22
C LYS A 105 23.64 -13.13 8.78
N SER A 106 23.82 -12.18 7.86
CA SER A 106 24.08 -12.43 6.45
C SER A 106 25.35 -11.69 6.02
N HIS A 107 26.47 -12.40 5.85
CA HIS A 107 27.76 -11.84 5.39
C HIS A 107 27.76 -11.41 3.90
N ILE A 108 26.63 -10.91 3.40
CA ILE A 108 26.45 -10.53 2.00
C ILE A 108 26.86 -9.07 1.83
N GLY A 109 27.70 -8.79 0.84
CA GLY A 109 28.19 -7.44 0.56
C GLY A 109 27.12 -6.54 -0.05
N PHE A 110 27.30 -5.22 0.07
CA PHE A 110 26.37 -4.25 -0.52
C PHE A 110 26.16 -4.48 -2.02
N TRP A 111 27.24 -4.61 -2.80
CA TRP A 111 27.15 -4.73 -4.26
C TRP A 111 26.47 -6.01 -4.73
N THR A 112 26.54 -7.08 -3.93
CA THR A 112 25.84 -8.35 -4.23
C THR A 112 24.33 -8.24 -4.04
N GLU A 113 23.85 -7.40 -3.12
CA GLU A 113 22.41 -7.13 -2.92
C GLU A 113 21.91 -5.98 -3.79
N PHE A 114 22.77 -5.01 -4.08
CA PHE A 114 22.41 -3.80 -4.79
C PHE A 114 21.90 -4.07 -6.21
N TRP A 115 22.60 -4.86 -7.01
CA TRP A 115 22.20 -5.11 -8.40
C TRP A 115 20.89 -5.92 -8.52
N PRO A 116 20.69 -7.02 -7.78
CA PRO A 116 19.39 -7.71 -7.73
C PRO A 116 18.28 -6.81 -7.20
N GLY A 117 18.52 -6.05 -6.13
CA GLY A 117 17.54 -5.13 -5.56
C GLY A 117 17.13 -4.01 -6.51
N LEU A 118 18.11 -3.39 -7.19
CA LEU A 118 17.87 -2.38 -8.21
C LEU A 118 17.06 -2.97 -9.37
N THR A 119 17.44 -4.15 -9.85
CA THR A 119 16.73 -4.84 -10.93
C THR A 119 15.29 -5.16 -10.54
N ALA A 120 15.07 -5.62 -9.29
CA ALA A 120 13.74 -5.88 -8.76
C ALA A 120 12.87 -4.61 -8.70
N ILE A 121 13.43 -3.49 -8.26
CA ILE A 121 12.71 -2.20 -8.21
C ILE A 121 12.42 -1.69 -9.62
N VAL A 122 13.38 -1.73 -10.55
CA VAL A 122 13.15 -1.34 -11.95
C VAL A 122 12.08 -2.21 -12.60
N GLY A 123 12.16 -3.53 -12.40
CA GLY A 123 11.15 -4.47 -12.88
C GLY A 123 9.76 -4.22 -12.28
N PHE A 124 9.70 -3.81 -11.01
CA PHE A 124 8.46 -3.44 -10.34
C PHE A 124 7.79 -2.22 -10.98
N TRP A 125 8.56 -1.19 -11.34
CA TRP A 125 8.03 0.03 -11.96
C TRP A 125 7.86 -0.06 -13.48
N ALA A 126 8.42 -1.07 -14.13
CA ALA A 126 8.40 -1.21 -15.59
C ALA A 126 6.97 -1.22 -16.17
N THR A 127 6.03 -1.89 -15.50
CA THR A 127 4.64 -1.96 -15.99
C THR A 127 3.93 -0.61 -15.90
N LEU A 128 4.14 0.13 -14.82
CA LEU A 128 3.61 1.49 -14.71
C LEU A 128 4.25 2.41 -15.75
N ALA A 129 5.55 2.27 -16.01
CA ALA A 129 6.22 3.08 -17.03
C ALA A 129 5.56 2.95 -18.41
N LEU A 130 5.07 1.75 -18.76
CA LEU A 130 4.36 1.49 -20.01
C LEU A 130 2.97 2.13 -20.07
N ASN A 131 2.32 2.40 -18.93
CA ASN A 131 0.99 2.99 -18.88
C ASN A 131 0.93 4.49 -18.52
N ILE A 132 2.08 5.14 -18.27
CA ILE A 132 2.16 6.59 -18.13
C ILE A 132 1.43 7.37 -19.26
N PRO A 133 1.45 6.94 -20.54
CA PRO A 133 0.66 7.56 -21.61
C PRO A 133 -0.85 7.68 -21.32
N ASP A 134 -1.43 6.73 -20.60
CA ASP A 134 -2.86 6.74 -20.24
C ASP A 134 -3.25 7.94 -19.37
N PHE A 135 -2.33 8.37 -18.50
CA PHE A 135 -2.51 9.54 -17.64
C PHE A 135 -2.13 10.82 -18.37
N THR A 136 -1.00 10.78 -19.08
CA THR A 136 -0.38 11.98 -19.65
C THR A 136 -1.16 12.57 -20.82
N ARG A 137 -2.00 11.78 -21.49
CA ARG A 137 -2.98 12.28 -22.49
C ARG A 137 -4.00 13.27 -21.91
N PHE A 138 -4.22 13.26 -20.59
CA PHE A 138 -5.14 14.17 -19.90
C PHE A 138 -4.43 15.41 -19.32
N VAL A 139 -3.11 15.54 -19.53
CA VAL A 139 -2.30 16.66 -19.02
C VAL A 139 -2.39 17.84 -19.99
N ARG A 140 -2.32 19.06 -19.45
CA ARG A 140 -2.44 20.32 -20.21
C ARG A 140 -1.26 20.56 -21.16
N SER A 141 -0.05 20.22 -20.73
CA SER A 141 1.17 20.39 -21.52
C SER A 141 2.27 19.40 -21.12
N GLN A 142 3.22 19.15 -22.02
CA GLN A 142 4.38 18.30 -21.73
C GLN A 142 5.25 18.85 -20.59
N LYS A 143 5.31 20.19 -20.45
CA LYS A 143 6.01 20.83 -19.33
C LYS A 143 5.34 20.47 -17.99
N ASP A 144 4.02 20.50 -17.94
CA ASP A 144 3.26 20.12 -16.74
C ASP A 144 3.45 18.64 -16.39
N GLN A 145 3.54 17.77 -17.40
CA GLN A 145 3.86 16.35 -17.20
C GLN A 145 5.25 16.17 -16.58
N ILE A 146 6.29 16.77 -17.18
CA ILE A 146 7.67 16.63 -16.71
C ILE A 146 7.79 17.17 -15.28
N LEU A 147 7.25 18.36 -15.04
CA LEU A 147 7.30 18.99 -13.73
C LEU A 147 6.52 18.18 -12.68
N GLY A 148 5.32 17.70 -13.05
CA GLY A 148 4.49 16.86 -12.18
C GLY A 148 5.18 15.55 -11.80
N GLN A 149 5.83 14.87 -12.74
CA GLN A 149 6.55 13.63 -12.47
C GLN A 149 7.84 13.85 -11.70
N ALA A 150 8.64 14.85 -12.08
CA ALA A 150 9.93 15.14 -11.46
C ALA A 150 9.80 15.61 -10.01
N MET A 151 8.72 16.33 -9.67
CA MET A 151 8.44 16.69 -8.28
C MET A 151 7.65 15.59 -7.58
N GLY A 152 6.59 15.07 -8.20
CA GLY A 152 5.65 14.15 -7.57
C GLY A 152 6.29 12.83 -7.15
N MET A 153 6.90 12.10 -8.09
CA MET A 153 7.40 10.75 -7.80
C MET A 153 8.59 10.77 -6.83
N PRO A 154 9.72 11.46 -7.08
CA PRO A 154 10.89 11.36 -6.22
C PRO A 154 10.63 11.86 -4.79
N THR A 155 9.89 12.96 -4.62
CA THR A 155 9.66 13.53 -3.29
C THR A 155 8.75 12.65 -2.46
N THR A 156 7.62 12.20 -3.02
CA THR A 156 6.67 11.34 -2.31
C THR A 156 7.28 9.97 -2.03
N MET A 157 8.01 9.39 -2.99
CA MET A 157 8.71 8.13 -2.77
C MET A 157 9.75 8.24 -1.67
N THR A 158 10.59 9.28 -1.69
CA THR A 158 11.58 9.49 -0.62
C THR A 158 10.92 9.58 0.74
N LEU A 159 9.81 10.32 0.84
CA LEU A 159 9.08 10.49 2.09
C LEU A 159 8.41 9.20 2.57
N ILE A 160 7.68 8.50 1.71
CA ILE A 160 6.98 7.27 2.08
C ILE A 160 7.97 6.13 2.35
N SER A 161 9.04 6.02 1.57
CA SER A 161 10.13 5.07 1.84
C SER A 161 10.82 5.36 3.16
N PHE A 162 11.06 6.63 3.48
CA PHE A 162 11.61 7.01 4.79
C PHE A 162 10.67 6.59 5.94
N ILE A 163 9.37 6.90 5.82
CA ILE A 163 8.36 6.47 6.82
C ILE A 163 8.37 4.95 6.99
N GLY A 164 8.36 4.19 5.89
CA GLY A 164 8.39 2.73 5.90
C GLY A 164 9.65 2.16 6.56
N ILE A 165 10.83 2.69 6.21
CA ILE A 165 12.12 2.25 6.79
C ILE A 165 12.12 2.51 8.30
N ILE A 166 11.74 3.70 8.75
CA ILE A 166 11.72 4.04 10.18
C ILE A 166 10.72 3.16 10.94
N ALA A 167 9.52 2.97 10.39
CA ALA A 167 8.50 2.11 11.00
C ALA A 167 8.99 0.66 11.09
N THR A 168 9.49 0.08 9.99
CA THR A 168 10.03 -1.29 9.99
C THR A 168 11.24 -1.43 10.92
N SER A 169 12.15 -0.47 10.96
CA SER A 169 13.25 -0.48 11.94
C SER A 169 12.75 -0.48 13.38
N ALA A 170 11.71 0.30 13.70
CA ALA A 170 11.10 0.26 15.03
C ALA A 170 10.51 -1.12 15.35
N THR A 171 9.94 -1.84 14.37
CA THR A 171 9.43 -3.20 14.59
C THR A 171 10.52 -4.20 14.98
N ILE A 172 11.74 -4.04 14.48
CA ILE A 172 12.89 -4.88 14.87
C ILE A 172 13.19 -4.68 16.36
N ILE A 173 13.17 -3.44 16.83
CA ILE A 173 13.45 -3.09 18.23
C ILE A 173 12.32 -3.57 19.16
N VAL A 174 11.07 -3.39 18.75
CA VAL A 174 9.90 -3.64 19.59
C VAL A 174 9.49 -5.12 19.58
N PHE A 175 9.54 -5.76 18.42
CA PHE A 175 9.03 -7.12 18.19
C PHE A 175 10.12 -8.14 17.85
N GLY A 176 11.39 -7.72 17.73
CA GLY A 176 12.52 -8.61 17.41
C GLY A 176 12.59 -9.06 15.95
N GLN A 177 11.72 -8.56 15.07
CA GLN A 177 11.66 -8.93 13.66
C GLN A 177 11.24 -7.75 12.78
N ALA A 178 11.72 -7.71 11.53
CA ALA A 178 11.27 -6.71 10.56
C ALA A 178 9.86 -7.06 10.06
N ILE A 179 8.90 -6.17 10.34
CA ILE A 179 7.55 -6.24 9.82
C ILE A 179 7.40 -5.08 8.82
N TRP A 180 7.40 -5.43 7.53
CA TRP A 180 7.27 -4.48 6.43
C TRP A 180 5.82 -4.38 5.92
N ASN A 181 5.00 -5.41 6.14
CA ASN A 181 3.59 -5.39 5.79
C ASN A 181 2.79 -4.63 6.86
N PRO A 182 2.11 -3.53 6.50
CA PRO A 182 1.36 -2.72 7.46
C PRO A 182 0.18 -3.46 8.09
N ILE A 183 -0.44 -4.43 7.40
CA ILE A 183 -1.51 -5.25 7.99
C ILE A 183 -0.95 -6.08 9.14
N ASP A 184 0.19 -6.73 8.91
CA ASP A 184 0.83 -7.59 9.90
C ASP A 184 1.30 -6.76 11.10
N LEU A 185 1.74 -5.52 10.87
CA LEU A 185 2.10 -4.57 11.93
C LEU A 185 0.86 -4.19 12.76
N ILE A 186 -0.25 -3.84 12.12
CA ILE A 186 -1.52 -3.55 12.81
C ILE A 186 -1.98 -4.76 13.64
N GLY A 187 -1.79 -5.97 13.12
CA GLY A 187 -2.09 -7.23 13.81
C GLY A 187 -1.24 -7.49 15.07
N LYS A 188 -0.13 -6.77 15.29
CA LYS A 188 0.64 -6.86 16.53
C LYS A 188 0.05 -6.06 17.69
N PHE A 189 -0.87 -5.13 17.40
CA PHE A 189 -1.52 -4.35 18.45
C PHE A 189 -2.68 -5.13 19.07
N LYS A 190 -3.00 -4.81 20.33
CA LYS A 190 -4.18 -5.36 20.97
C LYS A 190 -5.43 -4.91 20.18
N PRO A 191 -6.41 -5.81 19.95
CA PRO A 191 -7.65 -5.46 19.26
C PRO A 191 -8.30 -4.24 19.91
N SER A 192 -8.52 -3.19 19.13
CA SER A 192 -9.08 -1.93 19.60
C SER A 192 -9.71 -1.16 18.44
N TYR A 193 -10.79 -0.42 18.72
CA TYR A 193 -11.44 0.43 17.72
C TYR A 193 -10.53 1.54 17.18
N PHE A 194 -9.46 1.90 17.90
CA PHE A 194 -8.45 2.84 17.37
C PHE A 194 -7.73 2.31 16.12
N LEU A 195 -7.71 0.98 15.90
CA LEU A 195 -7.12 0.36 14.71
C LEU A 195 -7.97 0.54 13.45
N VAL A 196 -9.24 0.96 13.57
CA VAL A 196 -10.11 1.19 12.41
C VAL A 196 -9.55 2.29 11.51
N LEU A 197 -9.04 3.38 12.09
CA LEU A 197 -8.51 4.51 11.32
C LEU A 197 -7.31 4.11 10.42
N PRO A 198 -6.23 3.48 10.93
CA PRO A 198 -5.13 3.04 10.07
C PRO A 198 -5.54 1.95 9.08
N LEU A 199 -6.50 1.07 9.42
CA LEU A 199 -7.03 0.07 8.48
C LEU A 199 -7.82 0.72 7.33
N LEU A 200 -8.66 1.72 7.60
CA LEU A 200 -9.34 2.50 6.57
C LEU A 200 -8.33 3.25 5.68
N GLY A 201 -7.29 3.81 6.28
CA GLY A 201 -6.18 4.41 5.56
C GLY A 201 -5.49 3.44 4.62
N LEU A 202 -5.24 2.21 5.08
CA LEU A 202 -4.66 1.17 4.25
C LEU A 202 -5.58 0.81 3.08
N ILE A 203 -6.88 0.59 3.33
CA ILE A 203 -7.86 0.32 2.29
C ILE A 203 -7.83 1.42 1.23
N LEU A 204 -7.82 2.69 1.66
CA LEU A 204 -7.77 3.83 0.76
C LEU A 204 -6.47 3.87 -0.05
N ALA A 205 -5.31 3.69 0.59
CA ALA A 205 -4.01 3.64 -0.09
C ALA A 205 -3.96 2.55 -1.15
N THR A 206 -4.45 1.36 -0.80
CA THR A 206 -4.42 0.20 -1.69
C THR A 206 -5.37 0.36 -2.87
N ILE A 207 -6.56 0.95 -2.65
CA ILE A 207 -7.49 1.29 -3.73
C ILE A 207 -6.86 2.32 -4.67
N CYS A 208 -6.30 3.42 -4.13
CA CYS A 208 -5.66 4.45 -4.95
C CYS A 208 -4.53 3.88 -5.82
N CYS A 209 -3.62 3.09 -5.25
CA CYS A 209 -2.55 2.46 -6.03
C CYS A 209 -3.10 1.48 -7.07
N ASN A 210 -4.07 0.63 -6.71
CA ASN A 210 -4.62 -0.35 -7.67
C ASN A 210 -5.29 0.34 -8.87
N MET A 211 -6.06 1.40 -8.59
CA MET A 211 -6.73 2.21 -9.61
C MET A 211 -5.72 2.84 -10.58
N ALA A 212 -4.67 3.46 -10.05
CA ALA A 212 -3.62 4.08 -10.85
C ALA A 212 -2.80 3.05 -11.65
N GLU A 213 -2.48 1.90 -11.07
CA GLU A 213 -1.60 0.92 -11.72
C GLU A 213 -2.31 0.08 -12.79
N ASN A 214 -3.56 -0.33 -12.56
CA ASN A 214 -4.18 -1.39 -13.35
C ASN A 214 -5.48 -0.97 -14.04
N MET A 215 -6.25 -0.10 -13.39
CA MET A 215 -7.64 0.09 -13.76
C MET A 215 -7.83 1.15 -14.85
N VAL A 216 -7.03 2.23 -14.84
CA VAL A 216 -7.11 3.27 -15.87
C VAL A 216 -6.74 2.72 -17.26
N SER A 217 -5.66 1.96 -17.35
CA SER A 217 -5.22 1.32 -18.61
C SER A 217 -6.26 0.33 -19.12
N SER A 218 -6.75 -0.55 -18.24
CA SER A 218 -7.78 -1.53 -18.60
C SER A 218 -9.06 -0.85 -19.09
N ALA A 219 -9.49 0.23 -18.44
CA ALA A 219 -10.67 1.00 -18.85
C ALA A 219 -10.47 1.64 -20.24
N ASN A 220 -9.26 2.16 -20.52
CA ASN A 220 -8.92 2.71 -21.82
C ASN A 220 -8.91 1.62 -22.91
N ASP A 221 -8.36 0.44 -22.62
CA ASP A 221 -8.32 -0.69 -23.54
C ASP A 221 -9.75 -1.14 -23.92
N PHE A 222 -10.64 -1.32 -22.93
CA PHE A 222 -12.04 -1.68 -23.19
C PHE A 222 -12.79 -0.61 -23.99
N SER A 223 -12.53 0.66 -23.72
CA SER A 223 -13.16 1.77 -24.46
C SER A 223 -12.73 1.81 -25.93
N ASN A 224 -11.51 1.36 -26.23
CA ASN A 224 -10.97 1.30 -27.59
C ASN A 224 -11.39 0.03 -28.35
N LEU A 225 -11.75 -1.06 -27.65
CA LEU A 225 -12.22 -2.31 -28.28
C LEU A 225 -13.63 -2.21 -28.87
N LEU A 226 -14.50 -1.38 -28.29
CA LEU A 226 -15.86 -1.14 -28.76
C LEU A 226 -16.19 0.36 -28.72
N PRO A 227 -15.58 1.16 -29.62
CA PRO A 227 -15.80 2.61 -29.63
C PRO A 227 -17.26 2.90 -30.01
N LYS A 228 -17.95 3.66 -29.15
CA LYS A 228 -19.27 4.23 -29.40
C LYS A 228 -19.25 5.71 -29.05
#